data_AF-A0AAW5EDA6-F1
#
_entry.id   AF-A0AAW5EDA6-F1
#
_cell.length_a   1.000
_cell.length_b   1.000
_cell.length_c   1.000
_cell.angle_alpha   90.00
_cell.angle_beta   90.00
_cell.angle_gamma   90.00
#
_symmetry.space_group_name_H-M   'P 1'
#
loop_
_entity.id
_entity.type
_entity.pdbx_description
1 polymer ?
#
loop_
_entity_poly.entity_id
_entity_poly.type
_entity_poly.pdbx_seq_one_letter_code
_entity_poly.pdbx_strand_id
1 'polypeptide(L)'
;MNVKELFHDCLQYEESALAHYIHHLLTERLISLEDNISKLDLDLADHQKVADMIEKNVLGFHKMNIYSLKMNERDFVFIFARNSQEAIRFYRRTFHHTPLNCHKFQLDVEFTRGKELISFREMRKEFKSFPAVVGCYKRVS
;
A
#
# COMPACT_ATOMS: atom_id res chain seq x y z
N MET A 1 7.00 -22.32 -3.54
CA MET A 1 7.21 -20.88 -3.74
C MET A 1 8.67 -20.64 -4.10
N ASN A 2 8.93 -19.89 -5.17
CA ASN A 2 10.28 -19.44 -5.53
C ASN A 2 10.52 -17.97 -5.15
N VAL A 3 11.75 -17.49 -5.28
CA VAL A 3 12.13 -16.11 -4.96
C VAL A 3 11.32 -15.10 -5.78
N LYS A 4 11.02 -15.40 -7.04
CA LYS A 4 10.20 -14.53 -7.91
C LYS A 4 8.80 -14.30 -7.37
N GLU A 5 8.11 -15.37 -6.97
CA GLU A 5 6.77 -15.30 -6.37
C GLU A 5 6.79 -14.49 -5.07
N LEU A 6 7.72 -14.79 -4.17
CA LEU A 6 7.87 -14.05 -2.92
C LEU A 6 8.19 -12.57 -3.16
N PHE A 7 9.09 -12.26 -4.10
CA PHE A 7 9.46 -10.89 -4.42
C PHE A 7 8.27 -10.11 -4.99
N HIS A 8 7.47 -10.76 -5.86
CA HIS A 8 6.24 -10.19 -6.37
C HIS A 8 5.25 -9.86 -5.25
N ASP A 9 5.05 -10.79 -4.30
CA ASP A 9 4.20 -10.57 -3.14
C ASP A 9 4.71 -9.39 -2.31
N CYS A 10 6.02 -9.30 -2.05
CA CYS A 10 6.57 -8.19 -1.29
C CYS A 10 6.31 -6.83 -1.98
N LEU A 11 6.40 -6.78 -3.31
CA LEU A 11 6.07 -5.59 -4.09
C LEU A 11 4.57 -5.27 -4.03
N GLN A 12 3.70 -6.28 -4.17
CA GLN A 12 2.25 -6.13 -4.14
C GLN A 12 1.72 -5.69 -2.75
N TYR A 13 2.29 -6.25 -1.69
CA TYR A 13 1.89 -5.98 -0.31
C TYR A 13 2.63 -4.81 0.33
N GLU A 14 3.60 -4.25 -0.38
CA GLU A 14 4.46 -3.16 0.08
C GLU A 14 5.27 -3.53 1.33
N GLU A 15 5.73 -4.79 1.39
CA GLU A 15 6.68 -5.30 2.38
C GLU A 15 8.09 -4.80 2.05
N SER A 16 8.27 -3.48 2.22
CA SER A 16 9.45 -2.75 1.77
C SER A 16 10.76 -3.36 2.24
N ALA A 17 10.87 -3.72 3.52
CA ALA A 17 12.11 -4.26 4.06
C ALA A 17 12.52 -5.54 3.33
N LEU A 18 11.64 -6.54 3.30
CA LEU A 18 11.91 -7.83 2.66
C LEU A 18 12.15 -7.68 1.15
N ALA A 19 11.39 -6.82 0.46
CA ALA A 19 11.60 -6.53 -0.94
C ALA A 19 13.01 -5.95 -1.21
N HIS A 20 13.47 -5.01 -0.39
CA HIS A 20 14.81 -4.43 -0.56
C HIS A 20 15.92 -5.44 -0.25
N TYR A 21 15.74 -6.31 0.74
CA TYR A 21 16.67 -7.42 0.98
C TYR A 21 16.76 -8.37 -0.21
N ILE A 22 15.61 -8.83 -0.73
CA ILE A 22 15.58 -9.72 -1.90
C ILE A 22 16.22 -9.03 -3.11
N HIS A 23 15.92 -7.75 -3.35
CA HIS A 23 16.52 -6.98 -4.44
C HIS A 23 18.05 -6.87 -4.31
N HIS A 24 18.56 -6.64 -3.09
CA HIS A 24 20.00 -6.60 -2.84
C HIS A 24 20.66 -7.95 -3.14
N LEU A 25 20.11 -9.05 -2.61
CA LEU A 25 20.64 -10.40 -2.84
C LEU A 25 20.62 -10.79 -4.33
N LEU A 26 19.58 -10.40 -5.07
CA LEU A 26 19.50 -10.60 -6.52
C LEU A 26 20.53 -9.76 -7.28
N THR A 27 20.74 -8.51 -6.87
CA THR A 27 21.68 -7.58 -7.53
C THR A 27 23.13 -8.03 -7.35
N GLU A 28 23.47 -8.52 -6.16
CA GLU A 28 24.79 -9.09 -5.84
C GLU A 28 24.93 -10.56 -6.33
N ARG A 29 23.91 -11.10 -7.00
CA ARG A 29 23.86 -12.47 -7.56
C ARG A 29 24.06 -13.57 -6.51
N LEU A 30 23.69 -13.31 -5.26
CA LEU A 30 23.74 -14.28 -4.16
C LEU A 30 22.59 -15.29 -4.24
N ILE A 31 21.48 -14.90 -4.88
CA ILE A 31 20.33 -15.75 -5.20
C ILE A 31 19.86 -15.49 -6.63
N SER A 32 19.03 -16.40 -7.16
CA SER A 32 18.30 -16.26 -8.42
C SER A 32 16.80 -16.19 -8.20
N LEU A 33 16.07 -15.60 -9.16
CA LEU A 33 14.60 -15.54 -9.14
C LEU A 33 13.94 -16.93 -9.14
N GLU A 34 14.60 -17.92 -9.75
CA GLU A 34 14.09 -19.29 -9.85
C GLU A 34 14.49 -20.17 -8.66
N ASP A 35 15.31 -19.64 -7.73
CA ASP A 35 15.66 -20.40 -6.53
C ASP A 35 14.44 -20.62 -5.64
N ASN A 36 14.44 -21.76 -4.95
CA ASN A 36 13.49 -22.00 -3.88
C ASN A 36 13.75 -21.03 -2.73
N ILE A 37 12.69 -20.53 -2.08
CA ILE A 37 12.79 -19.64 -0.92
C ILE A 37 13.59 -20.24 0.25
N SER A 38 13.76 -21.56 0.31
CA SER A 38 14.59 -22.21 1.33
C SER A 38 16.07 -21.83 1.24
N LYS A 39 16.52 -21.29 0.10
CA LYS A 39 17.87 -20.73 -0.08
C LYS A 39 17.96 -19.25 0.32
N LEU A 40 16.85 -18.61 0.66
CA LEU A 40 16.84 -17.21 1.03
C LEU A 40 17.42 -17.07 2.45
N ASP A 41 18.66 -16.60 2.50
CA ASP A 41 19.34 -16.23 3.73
C ASP A 41 19.58 -14.72 3.72
N LEU A 42 18.90 -14.01 4.64
CA LEU A 42 18.97 -12.56 4.73
C LEU A 42 20.27 -12.08 5.37
N ASP A 43 20.99 -12.95 6.08
CA ASP A 43 22.27 -12.61 6.72
C ASP A 43 23.42 -12.51 5.70
N LEU A 44 23.20 -13.00 4.47
CA LEU A 44 24.12 -12.80 3.34
C LEU A 44 24.09 -11.38 2.79
N ALA A 45 23.08 -10.59 3.14
CA ALA A 45 22.92 -9.23 2.64
C ALA A 45 23.83 -8.24 3.38
N ASP A 46 24.31 -7.22 2.65
CA ASP A 46 24.89 -6.03 3.28
C ASP A 46 23.77 -5.17 3.86
N HIS A 47 23.55 -5.30 5.18
CA HIS A 47 22.48 -4.60 5.88
C HIS A 47 22.58 -3.06 5.78
N GLN A 48 23.79 -2.51 5.68
CA GLN A 48 23.98 -1.07 5.54
C GLN A 48 23.55 -0.60 4.15
N LYS A 49 23.93 -1.31 3.10
CA LYS A 49 23.45 -1.02 1.74
C LYS A 49 21.93 -1.15 1.65
N VAL A 50 21.34 -2.17 2.27
CA VAL A 50 19.88 -2.36 2.28
C VAL A 50 19.19 -1.20 3.00
N ALA A 51 19.72 -0.73 4.14
CA ALA A 51 19.19 0.44 4.83
C ALA A 51 19.21 1.70 3.95
N ASP A 52 20.33 1.96 3.27
CA ASP A 52 20.46 3.08 2.33
C ASP A 52 19.47 2.96 1.16
N MET A 53 19.25 1.75 0.65
CA MET A 53 18.29 1.48 -0.43
C MET A 53 16.85 1.75 -0.01
N ILE A 54 16.48 1.37 1.23
CA ILE A 54 15.17 1.66 1.81
C ILE A 54 14.99 3.17 1.96
N GLU A 55 15.99 3.88 2.50
CA GLU A 55 15.93 5.33 2.68
C GLU A 55 15.78 6.06 1.34
N LYS A 56 16.55 5.65 0.34
CA LYS A 56 16.48 6.19 -1.04
C LYS A 56 15.26 5.69 -1.80
N ASN A 57 14.50 4.75 -1.23
CA ASN A 57 13.33 4.13 -1.82
C ASN A 57 13.57 3.64 -3.25
N VAL A 58 14.64 2.88 -3.46
CA VAL A 58 15.07 2.45 -4.81
C VAL A 58 14.04 1.59 -5.53
N LEU A 59 13.18 0.89 -4.78
CA LEU A 59 12.07 0.10 -5.31
C LEU A 59 10.78 0.93 -5.52
N GLY A 60 10.80 2.23 -5.22
CA GLY A 60 9.68 3.14 -5.47
C GLY A 60 8.44 2.83 -4.63
N PHE A 61 8.60 2.22 -3.46
CA PHE A 61 7.50 2.01 -2.52
C PHE A 61 6.91 3.35 -2.08
N HIS A 62 5.66 3.57 -2.46
CA HIS A 62 4.89 4.70 -2.00
C HIS A 62 3.70 4.15 -1.27
N LYS A 63 3.88 3.88 0.03
CA LYS A 63 2.84 3.25 0.84
C LYS A 63 1.54 4.03 0.76
N MET A 64 0.61 3.54 -0.05
CA MET A 64 -0.71 4.15 -0.19
C MET A 64 -1.62 3.52 0.84
N ASN A 65 -2.09 4.35 1.75
CA ASN A 65 -3.05 3.94 2.76
C ASN A 65 -4.44 4.39 2.32
N ILE A 66 -5.46 3.71 2.82
CA ILE A 66 -6.84 4.17 2.69
C ILE A 66 -7.26 4.89 3.97
N TYR A 67 -7.91 6.03 3.82
CA TYR A 67 -8.45 6.83 4.92
C TYR A 67 -9.95 6.96 4.76
N SER A 68 -10.68 6.71 5.85
CA SER A 68 -12.09 7.04 5.98
C SER A 68 -12.21 8.43 6.59
N LEU A 69 -12.84 9.36 5.87
CA LEU A 69 -13.09 10.72 6.33
C LEU A 69 -14.58 10.96 6.43
N LYS A 70 -15.03 11.37 7.61
CA LYS A 70 -16.45 11.59 7.88
C LYS A 70 -16.91 12.94 7.35
N MET A 71 -17.85 12.91 6.42
CA MET A 71 -18.45 14.11 5.82
C MET A 71 -19.50 14.71 6.75
N ASN A 72 -20.33 13.86 7.34
CA ASN A 72 -21.34 14.20 8.34
C ASN A 72 -21.61 12.97 9.23
N GLU A 73 -22.63 12.98 10.08
CA GLU A 73 -22.90 11.88 11.01
C GLU A 73 -23.04 10.48 10.37
N ARG A 74 -23.44 10.39 9.10
CA ARG A 74 -23.79 9.14 8.41
C ARG A 74 -22.99 8.88 7.13
N ASP A 75 -22.39 9.92 6.56
CA ASP A 75 -21.70 9.84 5.28
C ASP A 75 -20.18 9.89 5.46
N PHE A 76 -19.49 8.98 4.78
CA PHE A 76 -18.05 8.82 4.82
C PHE A 76 -17.51 8.79 3.39
N VAL A 77 -16.31 9.33 3.20
CA VAL A 77 -15.55 9.17 1.95
C VAL A 77 -14.27 8.42 2.24
N PHE A 78 -13.93 7.51 1.33
CA PHE A 78 -12.70 6.75 1.36
C PHE A 78 -11.71 7.36 0.37
N ILE A 79 -10.50 7.68 0.84
CA ILE A 79 -9.46 8.33 0.05
C ILE A 79 -8.15 7.55 0.16
N PHE A 80 -7.54 7.21 -0.98
CA PHE A 80 -6.15 6.75 -0.99
C PHE A 80 -5.21 7.94 -0.81
N ALA A 81 -4.32 7.87 0.17
CA ALA A 81 -3.28 8.87 0.44
C ALA A 81 -2.06 8.24 1.12
N ARG A 82 -0.89 8.89 1.01
CA ARG A 82 0.36 8.48 1.67
C ARG A 82 0.24 8.59 3.19
N ASN A 83 -0.43 9.64 3.67
CA ASN A 83 -0.65 9.88 5.08
C ASN A 83 -1.98 10.63 5.32
N SER A 84 -2.39 10.75 6.59
CA SER A 84 -3.66 11.40 6.97
C SER A 84 -3.70 12.89 6.60
N GLN A 85 -2.57 13.59 6.68
CA GLN A 85 -2.49 15.02 6.33
C GLN A 85 -2.74 15.24 4.83
N GLU A 86 -2.20 14.37 3.97
CA GLU A 86 -2.47 14.39 2.54
C GLU A 86 -3.94 14.07 2.24
N ALA A 87 -4.54 13.08 2.91
CA ALA A 87 -5.95 12.76 2.77
C ALA A 87 -6.85 13.95 3.14
N ILE A 88 -6.60 14.60 4.28
CA ILE A 88 -7.35 15.77 4.74
C ILE A 88 -7.17 16.95 3.77
N ARG A 89 -5.95 17.21 3.30
CA ARG A 89 -5.67 18.29 2.35
C ARG A 89 -6.40 18.06 1.03
N PHE A 90 -6.37 16.83 0.52
CA PHE A 90 -7.08 16.45 -0.69
C PHE A 90 -8.60 16.56 -0.51
N TYR A 91 -9.14 16.06 0.59
CA TYR A 91 -10.56 16.20 0.95
C TYR A 91 -11.00 17.68 0.92
N ARG A 92 -10.26 18.57 1.59
CA ARG A 92 -10.61 20.01 1.66
C ARG A 92 -10.60 20.67 0.28
N ARG A 93 -9.69 20.25 -0.61
CA ARG A 93 -9.63 20.74 -1.99
C ARG A 93 -10.81 20.22 -2.84
N THR A 94 -11.22 18.98 -2.62
CA THR A 94 -12.26 18.31 -3.42
C THR A 94 -13.68 18.65 -2.97
N PHE A 95 -13.91 18.74 -1.65
CA PHE A 95 -15.25 18.90 -1.05
C PHE A 95 -15.46 20.26 -0.38
N HIS A 96 -14.46 21.14 -0.40
CA HIS A 96 -14.52 22.51 0.14
C HIS A 96 -14.91 22.62 1.63
N HIS A 97 -14.78 21.53 2.38
CA HIS A 97 -15.07 21.46 3.81
C HIS A 97 -13.97 20.70 4.57
N THR A 98 -13.94 20.85 5.90
CA THR A 98 -13.07 20.04 6.77
C THR A 98 -13.83 18.79 7.19
N PRO A 99 -13.21 17.59 7.12
CA PRO A 99 -13.87 16.37 7.56
C PRO A 99 -14.00 16.36 9.10
N LEU A 100 -15.04 15.73 9.62
CA LEU A 100 -15.27 15.63 11.08
C LEU A 100 -14.22 14.75 11.77
N ASN A 101 -13.70 13.75 11.06
CA ASN A 101 -12.58 12.92 11.49
C ASN A 101 -11.82 12.37 10.28
N CYS A 102 -10.67 11.74 10.54
CA CYS A 102 -9.88 11.03 9.54
C CYS A 102 -9.25 9.81 10.21
N HIS A 103 -9.68 8.62 9.81
CA HIS A 103 -9.16 7.36 10.35
C HIS A 103 -8.52 6.54 9.24
N LYS A 104 -7.33 5.99 9.52
CA LYS A 104 -6.70 5.01 8.64
C LYS A 104 -7.53 3.73 8.68
N PHE A 105 -7.80 3.16 7.51
CA PHE A 105 -8.53 1.90 7.36
C PHE A 105 -7.59 0.81 6.85
N GLN A 106 -7.98 -0.46 7.02
CA GLN A 106 -7.21 -1.60 6.51
C GLN A 106 -7.51 -1.82 5.03
N LEU A 107 -6.46 -2.08 4.23
CA LEU A 107 -6.60 -2.29 2.79
C LEU A 107 -7.26 -3.62 2.44
N ASP A 108 -7.09 -4.61 3.30
CA ASP A 108 -7.49 -6.00 3.08
C ASP A 108 -8.90 -6.31 3.60
N VAL A 109 -9.62 -5.29 4.09
CA VAL A 109 -11.04 -5.44 4.45
C VAL A 109 -11.84 -5.60 3.16
N GLU A 110 -12.50 -6.74 3.04
CA GLU A 110 -13.40 -7.04 1.93
C GLU A 110 -14.79 -6.48 2.20
N PHE A 111 -15.42 -5.97 1.15
CA PHE A 111 -16.80 -5.49 1.17
C PHE A 111 -17.47 -5.74 -0.17
N THR A 112 -18.80 -5.74 -0.16
CA THR A 112 -19.57 -5.95 -1.37
C THR A 112 -19.69 -4.65 -2.16
N ARG A 113 -19.17 -4.63 -3.39
CA ARG A 113 -19.43 -3.59 -4.39
C ARG A 113 -20.39 -4.17 -5.44
N GLY A 114 -21.68 -3.85 -5.30
CA GLY A 114 -22.71 -4.45 -6.14
C GLY A 114 -22.93 -5.93 -5.80
N LYS A 115 -22.42 -6.84 -6.64
CA LYS A 115 -22.45 -8.31 -6.41
C LYS A 115 -21.08 -8.93 -6.15
N GLU A 116 -20.02 -8.14 -6.26
CA GLU A 116 -18.64 -8.61 -6.13
C GLU A 116 -18.09 -8.31 -4.74
N LEU A 117 -17.33 -9.26 -4.19
CA LEU A 117 -16.52 -9.06 -3.00
C LEU A 117 -15.19 -8.46 -3.43
N ILE A 118 -14.85 -7.28 -2.91
CA ILE A 118 -13.63 -6.56 -3.29
C ILE A 118 -12.98 -5.91 -2.05
N SER A 119 -11.67 -5.81 -2.06
CA SER A 119 -10.89 -5.08 -1.04
C SER A 119 -10.39 -3.75 -1.57
N PHE A 120 -10.01 -2.84 -0.67
CA PHE A 120 -9.34 -1.60 -1.09
C PHE A 120 -8.00 -1.88 -1.77
N ARG A 121 -7.30 -2.95 -1.41
CA ARG A 121 -6.07 -3.35 -2.11
C ARG A 121 -6.32 -3.63 -3.59
N GLU A 122 -7.40 -4.35 -3.90
CA GLU A 122 -7.76 -4.64 -5.29
C GLU A 122 -8.22 -3.36 -6.01
N MET A 123 -9.05 -2.54 -5.36
CA MET A 123 -9.49 -1.26 -5.93
C MET A 123 -8.34 -0.31 -6.23
N ARG A 124 -7.23 -0.35 -5.48
CA ARG A 124 -6.05 0.51 -5.72
C ARG A 124 -5.55 0.38 -7.17
N LYS A 125 -5.63 -0.81 -7.77
CA LYS A 125 -5.19 -1.07 -9.15
C LYS A 125 -5.99 -0.29 -10.20
N GLU A 126 -7.19 0.19 -9.85
CA GLU A 126 -8.06 0.99 -10.71
C GLU A 126 -7.59 2.45 -10.83
N PHE A 127 -6.67 2.91 -9.96
CA PHE A 127 -6.23 4.30 -9.88
C PHE A 127 -4.80 4.47 -10.44
N LYS A 128 -4.63 5.46 -11.33
CA LYS A 128 -3.33 5.82 -11.93
C LYS A 128 -2.61 6.96 -11.20
N SER A 129 -3.31 7.70 -10.37
CA SER A 129 -2.80 8.89 -9.68
C SER A 129 -3.33 8.97 -8.26
N PHE A 130 -2.51 9.48 -7.36
CA PHE A 130 -2.84 9.64 -5.95
C PHE A 130 -2.50 11.06 -5.46
N PRO A 131 -3.19 11.58 -4.42
CA PRO A 131 -4.32 10.96 -3.72
C PRO A 131 -5.60 10.85 -4.58
N ALA A 132 -6.49 9.92 -4.24
CA ALA A 132 -7.70 9.65 -5.03
C ALA A 132 -8.92 9.31 -4.17
N VAL A 133 -10.11 9.77 -4.58
CA VAL A 133 -11.38 9.37 -3.97
C VAL A 133 -11.74 7.98 -4.47
N VAL A 134 -11.95 7.06 -3.54
CA VAL A 134 -12.25 5.66 -3.82
C VAL A 134 -13.75 5.40 -3.88
N GLY A 135 -14.50 6.08 -3.01
CA GLY A 135 -15.95 5.99 -2.97
C GLY A 135 -16.53 6.65 -1.73
N CYS A 136 -17.85 6.79 -1.73
CA CYS A 136 -18.62 7.28 -0.59
C CYS A 136 -19.48 6.16 -0.02
N TYR A 137 -19.57 6.09 1.30
CA TYR A 137 -20.43 5.16 2.02
C TYR A 137 -21.40 5.93 2.90
N LYS A 138 -22.67 5.55 2.80
CA LYS A 138 -23.75 6.06 3.64
C LYS A 138 -24.20 4.96 4.57
N ARG A 139 -24.08 5.21 5.87
CA ARG A 139 -24.62 4.30 6.89
C ARG A 139 -26.14 4.34 6.84
N VAL A 140 -26.77 3.24 6.46
CA VAL A 140 -28.22 3.08 6.53
C VAL A 140 -28.59 2.79 7.98
N SER A 141 -29.52 3.57 8.51
CA SER A 141 -30.12 3.42 9.85
C SER A 141 -31.11 2.28 9.90
#